data_AF-A0A2H0FFS1-F1
#
_entry.id   AF-A0A2H0FFS1-F1
#
_cell.length_a   1.000
_cell.length_b   1.000
_cell.length_c   1.000
_cell.angle_alpha   90.00
_cell.angle_beta   90.00
_cell.angle_gamma   90.00
#
_symmetry.space_group_name_H-M   'P 1'
#
loop_
_entity.id
_entity.type
_entity.pdbx_description
1 polymer ?
#
loop_
_entity_poly.entity_id
_entity_poly.type
_entity_poly.pdbx_seq_one_letter_code
_entity_poly.pdbx_strand_id
1 'polypeptide(L)'
;WIGAIFYLLVLAWTGNVLPKKKALTLCLLAIFFYSVLVSLEYFQFLPHRVIFGPSLGFYQDPAYILIQILTVAAILFFIAETYGTFSGALKKKQEELSKTQGEVEEARKVLEIKVKARTRELQELAEKQEERVKERTKELQEKIEELERFSRLTVGRELKMVELKREIKKLEEELKGRESK
;
A
#
# COMPACT_ATOMS: atom_id res chain seq x y z
N TRP A 1 0.76 -32.93 36.64
CA TRP A 1 2.24 -32.88 36.57
C TRP A 1 2.68 -31.71 35.69
N ILE A 2 3.09 -30.59 36.28
CA ILE A 2 3.43 -29.35 35.55
C ILE A 2 4.63 -29.53 34.60
N GLY A 3 5.50 -30.51 34.87
CA GLY A 3 6.70 -30.80 34.09
C GLY A 3 6.44 -31.02 32.59
N ALA A 4 5.35 -31.71 32.24
CA ALA A 4 4.99 -31.99 30.84
C ALA A 4 4.73 -30.71 30.02
N ILE A 5 4.22 -29.65 30.67
CA ILE A 5 3.93 -28.36 30.01
C ILE A 5 5.24 -27.66 29.60
N PHE A 6 6.32 -27.79 30.38
CA PHE A 6 7.62 -27.25 30.02
C PHE A 6 8.22 -27.95 28.79
N TYR A 7 8.00 -29.26 28.64
CA TYR A 7 8.43 -29.99 27.44
C TYR A 7 7.63 -29.56 26.19
N LEU A 8 6.35 -29.20 26.32
CA LEU A 8 5.56 -28.67 25.21
C LEU A 8 6.09 -27.32 24.71
N LEU A 9 6.49 -26.42 25.61
CA LEU A 9 7.08 -25.13 25.25
C LEU A 9 8.43 -25.27 24.55
N VAL A 10 9.28 -26.20 25.01
CA VAL A 10 10.57 -26.51 24.37
C VAL A 10 10.36 -27.10 22.97
N LEU A 11 9.35 -27.95 22.79
CA LEU A 11 9.02 -28.52 21.48
C LEU A 11 8.41 -27.49 20.52
N ALA A 12 7.57 -26.58 21.03
CA ALA A 12 7.03 -25.48 20.23
C ALA A 12 8.14 -24.54 19.74
N TRP A 13 9.12 -24.21 20.60
CA TRP A 13 10.28 -23.40 20.20
C TRP A 13 11.14 -24.14 19.16
N THR A 14 11.51 -25.39 19.45
CA THR A 14 12.46 -26.14 18.62
C THR A 14 11.92 -26.50 17.25
N GLY A 15 10.59 -26.69 17.11
CA GLY A 15 9.92 -26.89 15.83
C GLY A 15 10.05 -25.72 14.85
N ASN A 16 10.32 -24.51 15.34
CA ASN A 16 10.54 -23.32 14.50
C ASN A 16 12.00 -23.20 14.01
N VAL A 17 12.96 -23.82 14.72
CA VAL A 17 14.40 -23.57 14.52
C VAL A 17 15.14 -24.78 13.91
N LEU A 18 14.68 -26.01 14.16
CA LEU A 18 15.45 -27.22 13.84
C LEU A 18 14.85 -28.05 12.68
N PRO A 19 15.70 -28.64 11.81
CA PRO A 19 15.25 -29.52 10.73
C PRO A 19 14.65 -30.83 11.27
N LYS A 20 13.73 -31.45 10.51
CA LYS A 20 12.94 -32.64 10.92
C LYS A 20 13.73 -33.74 11.62
N LYS A 21 14.95 -34.05 11.13
CA LYS A 21 15.81 -35.09 11.72
C LYS A 21 16.29 -34.74 13.14
N LYS A 22 16.56 -33.46 13.41
CA LYS A 22 17.00 -32.97 14.73
C LYS A 22 15.83 -32.79 15.69
N ALA A 23 14.63 -32.50 15.18
CA ALA A 23 13.40 -32.50 15.97
C ALA A 23 13.10 -33.91 16.51
N LEU A 24 13.24 -34.96 15.69
CA LEU A 24 13.06 -36.35 16.11
C LEU A 24 14.04 -36.76 17.23
N THR A 25 15.33 -36.41 17.10
CA THR A 25 16.31 -36.71 18.14
C THR A 25 15.98 -35.99 19.45
N LEU A 26 15.44 -34.78 19.38
CA LEU A 26 15.04 -34.02 20.56
C LEU A 26 13.78 -34.60 21.21
N CYS A 27 12.81 -35.06 20.43
CA CYS A 27 11.63 -35.76 20.95
C CYS A 27 12.02 -37.03 21.70
N LEU A 28 12.92 -37.85 21.15
CA LEU A 28 13.44 -39.05 21.84
C LEU A 28 14.15 -38.69 23.15
N LEU A 29 14.95 -37.63 23.14
CA LEU A 29 15.63 -37.12 24.32
C LEU A 29 14.63 -36.62 25.38
N ALA A 30 13.59 -35.89 24.97
CA ALA A 30 12.54 -35.38 25.86
C ALA A 30 11.71 -36.52 26.49
N ILE A 31 11.40 -37.56 25.72
CA ILE A 31 10.72 -38.77 26.23
C ILE A 31 11.61 -39.47 27.26
N PHE A 32 12.91 -39.62 26.99
CA PHE A 32 13.87 -40.20 27.92
C PHE A 32 13.94 -39.41 29.24
N PHE A 33 14.13 -38.09 29.16
CA PHE A 33 14.19 -37.24 30.36
C PHE A 33 12.87 -37.21 31.13
N TYR A 34 11.73 -37.21 30.44
CA TYR A 34 10.42 -37.30 31.07
C TYR A 34 10.25 -38.65 31.81
N SER A 35 10.62 -39.76 31.16
CA SER A 35 10.58 -41.09 31.76
C SER A 35 11.46 -41.17 33.02
N VAL A 36 12.69 -40.63 32.97
CA VAL A 36 13.60 -40.58 34.13
C VAL A 36 13.00 -39.76 35.26
N LEU A 37 12.39 -38.61 34.96
CA LEU A 37 11.76 -37.75 35.96
C LEU A 37 10.61 -38.48 36.66
N VAL A 38 9.78 -39.20 35.91
CA VAL A 38 8.63 -39.95 36.45
C VAL A 38 9.12 -41.13 37.31
N SER A 39 10.17 -41.83 36.89
CA SER A 39 10.79 -42.89 37.71
C SER A 39 11.37 -42.35 39.02
N LEU A 40 12.02 -41.17 39.01
CA LEU A 40 12.56 -40.55 40.22
C LEU A 40 11.49 -40.14 41.24
N GLU A 41 10.31 -39.71 40.75
CA GLU A 41 9.17 -39.45 41.62
C GLU A 41 8.56 -40.74 42.17
N TYR A 42 8.50 -41.80 41.36
CA TYR A 42 8.04 -43.12 41.80
C TYR A 42 8.86 -43.65 42.99
N PHE A 43 10.19 -43.52 42.94
CA PHE A 43 11.10 -43.91 44.03
C PHE A 43 11.08 -42.97 45.26
N GLN A 44 10.20 -41.97 45.30
CA GLN A 44 10.08 -41.00 46.40
C GLN A 44 11.33 -40.13 46.62
N PHE A 45 12.27 -40.09 45.65
CA PHE A 45 13.45 -39.24 45.74
C PHE A 45 13.09 -37.75 45.61
N LEU A 46 11.99 -37.45 44.89
CA LEU A 46 11.41 -36.13 44.78
C LEU A 46 10.00 -36.11 45.42
N PRO A 47 9.65 -35.08 46.21
CA PRO A 47 8.32 -34.97 46.82
C PRO A 47 7.25 -34.67 45.76
N HIS A 48 6.18 -35.46 45.75
CA HIS A 48 5.02 -35.27 44.86
C HIS A 48 4.29 -33.95 45.21
N ARG A 49 4.24 -32.99 44.29
CA ARG A 49 3.46 -31.75 44.43
C ARG A 49 2.37 -31.67 43.36
N VAL A 50 1.12 -31.86 43.77
CA VAL A 50 -0.06 -31.72 42.90
C VAL A 50 -0.52 -30.27 42.92
N ILE A 51 -0.41 -29.57 41.79
CA ILE A 51 -0.87 -28.18 41.65
C ILE A 51 -2.24 -28.11 40.97
N PHE A 52 -2.55 -29.03 40.05
CA PHE A 52 -3.87 -29.17 39.40
C PHE A 52 -4.15 -30.66 39.11
N GLY A 53 -5.26 -31.20 39.64
CA GLY A 53 -5.71 -32.60 39.48
C GLY A 53 -6.04 -33.32 40.80
N PRO A 54 -6.71 -34.49 40.78
CA PRO A 54 -7.15 -35.18 41.99
C PRO A 54 -5.94 -35.73 42.78
N SER A 55 -5.89 -35.46 44.08
CA SER A 55 -4.82 -35.85 45.01
C SER A 55 -4.89 -37.32 45.46
N LEU A 56 -5.45 -38.19 44.62
CA LEU A 56 -5.50 -39.62 44.87
C LEU A 56 -4.14 -40.20 44.45
N GLY A 57 -3.48 -40.96 45.31
CA GLY A 57 -2.09 -41.46 45.19
C GLY A 57 -1.80 -42.42 44.03
N PHE A 58 -2.44 -42.23 42.88
CA PHE A 58 -2.28 -42.98 41.64
C PHE A 58 -0.84 -42.90 41.06
N TYR A 59 -0.01 -41.97 41.52
CA TYR A 59 1.41 -41.91 41.16
C TYR A 59 2.23 -43.10 41.69
N GLN A 60 1.71 -43.84 42.69
CA GLN A 60 2.35 -45.05 43.22
C GLN A 60 1.97 -46.31 42.44
N ASP A 61 0.97 -46.23 41.55
CA ASP A 61 0.55 -47.34 40.71
C ASP A 61 1.41 -47.39 39.43
N PRO A 62 2.19 -48.47 39.21
CA PRO A 62 2.98 -48.65 38.00
C PRO A 62 2.17 -48.55 36.70
N ALA A 63 0.91 -49.01 36.71
CA ALA A 63 0.07 -49.01 35.50
C ALA A 63 -0.33 -47.58 35.09
N TYR A 64 -0.62 -46.71 36.06
CA TYR A 64 -0.97 -45.32 35.82
C TYR A 64 0.21 -44.53 35.22
N ILE A 65 1.41 -44.72 35.76
CA ILE A 65 2.65 -44.11 35.24
C ILE A 65 2.91 -44.53 33.79
N LEU A 66 2.77 -45.82 33.48
CA LEU A 66 3.00 -46.33 32.13
C LEU A 66 2.05 -45.71 31.11
N ILE A 67 0.76 -45.64 31.44
CA ILE A 67 -0.25 -44.99 30.59
C ILE A 67 0.06 -43.50 30.43
N GLN A 68 0.51 -42.82 31.48
CA GLN A 68 0.87 -41.41 31.42
C GLN A 68 2.11 -41.15 30.55
N ILE A 69 3.14 -41.99 30.64
CA ILE A 69 4.32 -41.90 29.76
C ILE A 69 3.92 -42.15 28.31
N LEU A 70 3.08 -43.15 28.06
CA LEU A 70 2.64 -43.51 26.72
C LEU A 70 1.77 -42.41 26.08
N THR A 71 0.85 -41.82 26.84
CA THR A 71 0.02 -40.70 26.39
C THR A 71 0.85 -39.45 26.07
N VAL A 72 1.80 -39.08 26.93
CA VAL A 72 2.71 -37.96 26.65
C VAL A 72 3.57 -38.25 25.43
N ALA A 73 4.16 -39.44 25.32
CA ALA A 73 4.98 -39.83 24.16
C ALA A 73 4.17 -39.77 22.84
N ALA A 74 2.92 -40.24 22.85
CA ALA A 74 2.03 -40.19 21.70
C ALA A 74 1.71 -38.74 21.28
N ILE A 75 1.43 -37.85 22.24
CA ILE A 75 1.19 -36.43 22.00
C ILE A 75 2.43 -35.78 21.37
N LEU A 76 3.63 -36.05 21.89
CA LEU A 76 4.87 -35.48 21.37
C LEU A 76 5.22 -35.99 19.96
N PHE A 77 4.97 -37.26 19.69
CA PHE A 77 5.17 -37.84 18.36
C PHE A 77 4.23 -37.23 17.33
N PHE A 78 2.95 -37.08 17.67
CA PHE A 78 1.95 -36.47 16.80
C PHE A 78 2.28 -35.00 16.49
N ILE A 79 2.68 -34.26 17.52
CA ILE A 79 3.22 -32.91 17.42
C ILE A 79 4.36 -32.91 16.39
N ALA A 80 5.43 -33.69 16.59
CA ALA A 80 6.60 -33.72 15.72
C ALA A 80 6.26 -33.98 14.24
N GLU A 81 5.32 -34.88 13.96
CA GLU A 81 4.86 -35.20 12.60
C GLU A 81 4.21 -33.98 11.93
N THR A 82 3.35 -33.26 12.66
CA THR A 82 2.63 -32.08 12.14
C THR A 82 3.53 -30.86 11.92
N TYR A 83 4.59 -30.66 12.71
CA TYR A 83 5.53 -29.55 12.51
C TYR A 83 6.22 -29.59 11.15
N GLY A 84 6.51 -30.81 10.65
CA GLY A 84 7.25 -30.99 9.41
C GLY A 84 6.50 -30.54 8.16
N THR A 85 5.17 -30.62 8.14
CA THR A 85 4.34 -30.16 7.02
C THR A 85 4.11 -28.66 7.11
N PHE A 86 3.87 -28.15 8.32
CA PHE A 86 3.62 -26.74 8.58
C PHE A 86 4.83 -25.85 8.26
N SER A 87 6.03 -26.23 8.70
CA SER A 87 7.28 -25.49 8.40
C SER A 87 7.53 -25.39 6.89
N GLY A 88 7.26 -26.45 6.13
CA GLY A 88 7.38 -26.45 4.67
C GLY A 88 6.39 -25.50 4.00
N ALA A 89 5.13 -25.47 4.48
CA ALA A 89 4.12 -24.55 3.99
C ALA A 89 4.48 -23.08 4.30
N LEU A 90 4.98 -22.81 5.50
CA LEU A 90 5.46 -21.47 5.89
C LEU A 90 6.63 -21.01 5.02
N LYS A 91 7.62 -21.87 4.76
CA LYS A 91 8.76 -21.52 3.91
C LYS A 91 8.33 -21.16 2.48
N LYS A 92 7.41 -21.94 1.89
CA LYS A 92 6.85 -21.63 0.56
C LYS A 92 6.12 -20.29 0.55
N LYS A 93 5.29 -20.03 1.57
CA LYS A 93 4.58 -18.76 1.69
C LYS A 93 5.52 -17.58 1.88
N GLN A 94 6.60 -17.75 2.63
CA GLN A 94 7.63 -16.73 2.79
C GLN A 94 8.33 -16.42 1.47
N GLU A 95 8.65 -17.44 0.68
CA GLU A 95 9.28 -17.29 -0.64
C GLU A 95 8.34 -16.65 -1.66
N GLU A 96 7.07 -17.08 -1.70
CA GLU A 96 6.02 -16.45 -2.50
C GLU A 96 5.85 -14.96 -2.15
N LEU A 97 5.75 -14.63 -0.86
CA LEU A 97 5.62 -13.25 -0.40
C LEU A 97 6.84 -12.41 -0.80
N SER A 98 8.06 -12.91 -0.57
CA SER A 98 9.28 -12.22 -0.98
C SER A 98 9.32 -11.95 -2.48
N LYS A 99 8.87 -12.92 -3.30
CA LYS A 99 8.82 -12.76 -4.76
C LYS A 99 7.79 -11.71 -5.17
N THR A 100 6.56 -11.79 -4.63
CA THR A 100 5.51 -10.81 -4.91
C THR A 100 5.87 -9.40 -4.46
N GLN A 101 6.56 -9.25 -3.31
CA GLN A 101 7.08 -7.97 -2.85
C GLN A 101 8.12 -7.41 -3.83
N GLY A 102 9.01 -8.25 -4.37
CA GLY A 102 9.96 -7.85 -5.40
C GLY A 102 9.27 -7.36 -6.68
N GLU A 103 8.31 -8.12 -7.20
CA GLU A 103 7.54 -7.77 -8.40
C GLU A 103 6.76 -6.45 -8.22
N VAL A 104 6.15 -6.24 -7.05
CA VAL A 104 5.44 -4.99 -6.72
C VAL A 104 6.40 -3.81 -6.63
N GLU A 105 7.57 -3.98 -6.03
CA GLU A 105 8.57 -2.92 -5.91
C GLU A 105 9.16 -2.53 -7.27
N GLU A 106 9.39 -3.50 -8.16
CA GLU A 106 9.79 -3.24 -9.55
C GLU A 106 8.71 -2.48 -10.32
N ALA A 107 7.46 -2.94 -10.25
CA ALA A 107 6.33 -2.26 -10.88
C ALA A 107 6.16 -0.83 -10.35
N ARG A 108 6.33 -0.62 -9.04
CA ARG A 108 6.29 0.69 -8.40
C ARG A 108 7.36 1.63 -8.96
N LYS A 109 8.62 1.18 -9.06
CA LYS A 109 9.73 1.98 -9.62
C LYS A 109 9.46 2.39 -11.07
N VAL A 110 9.00 1.46 -11.90
CA VAL A 110 8.63 1.75 -13.30
C VAL A 110 7.50 2.77 -13.36
N LEU A 111 6.48 2.60 -12.52
CA LEU A 111 5.35 3.52 -12.47
C LEU A 111 5.77 4.91 -12.01
N GLU A 112 6.65 5.01 -11.01
CA GLU A 112 7.18 6.28 -10.51
C GLU A 112 7.96 7.04 -11.60
N ILE A 113 8.82 6.37 -12.35
CA ILE A 113 9.52 6.95 -13.50
C ILE A 113 8.51 7.46 -14.54
N LYS A 114 7.50 6.64 -14.87
CA LYS A 114 6.48 6.99 -15.86
C LYS A 114 5.64 8.19 -15.41
N VAL A 115 5.20 8.22 -14.16
CA VAL A 115 4.46 9.35 -13.58
C VAL A 115 5.31 10.61 -13.65
N LYS A 116 6.57 10.55 -13.22
CA LYS A 116 7.47 11.71 -13.27
C LYS A 116 7.70 12.23 -14.69
N ALA A 117 7.87 11.32 -15.66
CA ALA A 117 7.99 11.69 -17.08
C ALA A 117 6.71 12.38 -17.59
N ARG A 118 5.54 11.80 -17.32
CA ARG A 118 4.25 12.37 -17.74
C ARG A 118 3.93 13.68 -17.06
N THR A 119 4.28 13.84 -15.79
CA THR A 119 4.14 15.12 -15.08
C THR A 119 5.00 16.21 -15.72
N ARG A 120 6.24 15.90 -16.11
CA ARG A 120 7.11 16.84 -16.85
C ARG A 120 6.54 17.20 -18.21
N GLU A 121 6.13 16.21 -19.01
CA GLU A 121 5.47 16.44 -20.31
C GLU A 121 4.23 17.34 -20.18
N LEU A 122 3.41 17.13 -19.15
CA LEU A 122 2.23 17.95 -18.89
C LEU A 122 2.59 19.36 -18.45
N GLN A 123 3.63 19.55 -17.64
CA GLN A 123 4.13 20.86 -17.25
C GLN A 123 4.63 21.65 -18.47
N GLU A 124 5.49 21.05 -19.29
CA GLU A 124 5.99 21.67 -20.52
C GLU A 124 4.85 22.03 -21.48
N LEU A 125 3.84 21.15 -21.61
CA LEU A 125 2.67 21.42 -22.44
C LEU A 125 1.83 22.57 -21.86
N ALA A 126 1.65 22.62 -20.54
CA ALA A 126 0.89 23.67 -19.87
C ALA A 126 1.60 25.04 -20.03
N GLU A 127 2.91 25.09 -19.80
CA GLU A 127 3.72 26.31 -20.00
C GLU A 127 3.62 26.81 -21.44
N LYS A 128 3.77 25.92 -22.42
CA LYS A 128 3.63 26.26 -23.84
C LYS A 128 2.23 26.74 -24.21
N GLN A 129 1.19 26.17 -23.60
CA GLN A 129 -0.18 26.61 -23.81
C GLN A 129 -0.41 28.00 -23.21
N GLU A 130 0.14 28.26 -22.03
CA GLU A 130 0.05 29.55 -21.35
C GLU A 130 0.76 30.65 -22.14
N GLU A 131 1.95 30.38 -22.67
CA GLU A 131 2.66 31.28 -23.59
C GLU A 131 1.81 31.61 -24.82
N ARG A 132 1.24 30.60 -25.48
CA ARG A 132 0.36 30.80 -26.64
C ARG A 132 -0.88 31.61 -26.30
N VAL A 133 -1.51 31.35 -25.15
CA VAL A 133 -2.66 32.13 -24.70
C VAL A 133 -2.25 33.59 -24.52
N LYS A 134 -1.12 33.83 -23.85
CA LYS A 134 -0.60 35.19 -23.63
C LYS A 134 -0.30 35.93 -24.93
N GLU A 135 0.37 35.28 -25.88
CA GLU A 135 0.63 35.82 -27.21
C GLU A 135 -0.66 36.17 -27.93
N ARG A 136 -1.63 35.25 -27.96
CA ARG A 136 -2.92 35.45 -28.65
C ARG A 136 -3.76 36.51 -27.98
N THR A 137 -3.76 36.60 -26.65
CA THR A 137 -4.42 37.68 -25.91
C THR A 137 -3.81 39.02 -26.26
N LYS A 138 -2.48 39.10 -26.38
CA LYS A 138 -1.79 40.33 -26.80
C LYS A 138 -2.14 40.71 -28.24
N GLU A 139 -2.08 39.78 -29.18
CA GLU A 139 -2.48 40.01 -30.58
C GLU A 139 -3.94 40.48 -30.71
N LEU A 140 -4.84 39.87 -29.93
CA LEU A 140 -6.24 40.27 -29.91
C LEU A 140 -6.42 41.68 -29.35
N GLN A 141 -5.68 42.03 -28.28
CA GLN A 141 -5.72 43.38 -27.72
C GLN A 141 -5.24 44.43 -28.72
N GLU A 142 -4.15 44.17 -29.43
CA GLU A 142 -3.64 45.05 -30.49
C GLU A 142 -4.67 45.25 -31.62
N LYS A 143 -5.33 44.17 -32.05
CA LYS A 143 -6.42 44.24 -33.05
C LYS A 143 -7.63 45.02 -32.56
N ILE A 144 -8.01 44.88 -31.29
CA ILE A 144 -9.09 45.66 -30.69
C ILE A 144 -8.74 47.15 -30.74
N GLU A 145 -7.52 47.52 -30.34
CA GLU A 145 -7.06 48.91 -30.39
C GLU A 145 -7.05 49.48 -31.81
N GLU A 146 -6.62 48.69 -32.80
CA GLU A 146 -6.65 49.07 -34.20
C GLU A 146 -8.08 49.31 -34.70
N LEU A 147 -9.00 48.38 -34.39
CA LEU A 147 -10.42 48.49 -34.74
C LEU A 147 -11.07 49.71 -34.08
N GLU A 148 -10.74 50.02 -32.83
CA GLU A 148 -11.23 51.22 -32.15
C GLU A 148 -10.72 52.51 -32.80
N ARG A 149 -9.46 52.55 -33.26
CA ARG A 149 -8.92 53.70 -34.00
C ARG A 149 -9.63 53.86 -35.34
N PHE A 150 -9.82 52.77 -36.08
CA PHE A 150 -10.53 52.78 -37.35
C PHE A 150 -11.98 53.24 -37.20
N SER A 151 -12.67 52.76 -36.17
CA SER A 151 -14.03 53.18 -35.83
C SER A 151 -14.10 54.68 -35.54
N ARG A 152 -13.20 55.20 -34.68
CA ARG A 152 -13.13 56.64 -34.38
C ARG A 152 -12.91 57.50 -35.63
N LEU A 153 -12.01 57.08 -36.53
CA LEU A 153 -11.78 57.79 -37.80
C LEU A 153 -13.01 57.75 -38.72
N THR A 154 -13.69 56.61 -38.80
CA THR A 154 -14.88 56.43 -39.64
C THR A 154 -16.03 57.29 -39.15
N VAL A 155 -16.32 57.29 -37.84
CA VAL A 155 -17.33 58.17 -37.23
C VAL A 155 -17.00 59.64 -37.47
N GLY A 156 -15.73 60.04 -37.34
CA GLY A 156 -15.29 61.40 -37.66
C GLY A 156 -15.56 61.79 -39.12
N ARG A 157 -15.30 60.88 -40.07
CA ARG A 157 -15.61 61.10 -41.50
C ARG A 157 -17.11 61.21 -41.76
N GLU A 158 -17.92 60.37 -41.12
CA GLU A 158 -19.38 60.44 -41.25
C GLU A 158 -19.95 61.74 -40.71
N LEU A 159 -19.47 62.19 -39.54
CA LEU A 159 -19.85 63.49 -38.97
C LEU A 159 -19.49 64.64 -39.91
N LYS A 160 -18.29 64.63 -40.49
CA LYS A 160 -17.87 65.66 -41.45
C LYS A 160 -18.71 65.63 -42.74
N MET A 161 -19.06 64.44 -43.24
CA MET A 161 -19.96 64.27 -44.38
C MET A 161 -21.35 64.84 -44.11
N VAL A 162 -21.88 64.64 -42.91
CA VAL A 162 -23.18 65.23 -42.51
C VAL A 162 -23.10 66.75 -42.48
N GLU A 163 -22.02 67.33 -41.95
CA GLU A 163 -21.79 68.77 -41.94
C GLU A 163 -21.69 69.35 -43.35
N LEU A 164 -20.85 68.76 -44.22
CA LEU A 164 -20.68 69.18 -45.61
C LEU A 164 -22.00 69.08 -46.40
N LYS A 165 -22.80 68.02 -46.20
CA LYS A 165 -24.13 67.90 -46.82
C LYS A 165 -25.07 69.01 -46.37
N ARG A 166 -25.01 69.44 -45.10
CA ARG A 166 -25.81 70.56 -44.59
C ARG A 166 -25.37 71.89 -45.22
N GLU A 167 -24.08 72.12 -45.38
CA GLU A 167 -23.54 73.31 -46.04
C GLU A 167 -23.94 73.38 -47.53
N ILE A 168 -23.79 72.27 -48.27
CA ILE A 168 -24.23 72.19 -49.68
C ILE A 168 -25.71 72.56 -49.79
N LYS A 169 -26.57 72.01 -48.91
CA LYS A 169 -28.00 72.30 -48.93
C LYS A 169 -28.31 73.79 -48.70
N LYS A 170 -27.61 74.44 -47.75
CA LYS A 170 -27.74 75.89 -47.53
C LYS A 170 -27.31 76.70 -48.76
N LEU A 171 -26.16 76.36 -49.35
CA LEU A 171 -25.65 77.04 -50.55
C LEU A 171 -26.59 76.87 -51.75
N GLU A 172 -27.19 75.68 -51.92
CA GLU A 172 -28.21 75.42 -52.95
C GLU A 172 -29.48 76.27 -52.75
N GLU A 173 -29.94 76.44 -51.51
CA GLU A 173 -31.07 77.31 -51.15
C GLU A 173 -30.76 78.78 -51.44
N GLU A 174 -29.54 79.25 -51.11
CA GLU A 174 -29.08 80.62 -51.41
C GLU A 174 -28.97 80.89 -52.92
N LEU A 175 -28.47 79.93 -53.71
CA LEU A 175 -28.38 80.05 -55.17
C LEU A 175 -29.76 80.12 -55.82
N LYS A 176 -30.71 79.25 -55.42
CA LYS A 176 -32.10 79.33 -55.91
C LYS A 176 -32.77 80.67 -55.59
N GLY A 177 -32.52 81.22 -54.41
CA GLY A 177 -33.03 82.54 -54.03
C GLY A 177 -32.43 83.71 -54.82
N ARG A 178 -31.24 83.53 -55.42
CA ARG A 178 -30.62 84.51 -56.32
C ARG A 178 -31.07 84.36 -57.77
N GLU A 179 -31.38 83.16 -58.24
CA GLU A 179 -31.92 82.92 -59.58
C GLU A 179 -33.41 83.30 -59.72
N SER A 180 -34.14 83.42 -58.61
CA SER A 180 -35.54 83.86 -58.61
C SER A 180 -35.73 85.39 -58.44
N LYS A 181 -34.66 86.18 -58.57
CA LYS A 181 -34.67 87.65 -58.56
C LYS A 181 -34.19 88.17 -59.91
#